data_AF-A0A448KBA9-F1
#
_entry.id   AF-A0A448KBA9-F1
#
_cell.length_a   1.000
_cell.length_b   1.000
_cell.length_c   1.000
_cell.angle_alpha   90.00
_cell.angle_beta   90.00
_cell.angle_gamma   90.00
#
_symmetry.space_group_name_H-M   'P 1'
#
loop_
_entity.id
_entity.type
_entity.pdbx_description
1 polymer ?
#
loop_
_entity_poly.entity_id
_entity_poly.type
_entity_poly.pdbx_seq_one_letter_code
_entity_poly.pdbx_strand_id
1 'polypeptide(L)'
;MYEEPAASAPSVPSGSGESDGGAVVVETQQSSCDDRGAGADACRLGELLARATGPAPAPAPAPAAPGGGGRVVVSVHDLAALSLSGSGITRQPPGPQVLSTKPFIVYTSSATRTYTAQILGRAVTIETTPISYLWDFGDGVYLSTTDPGAAWPDHTVWHDYTTTHTQIHTTLTTTWRARYQPAGTSAWRPIPGTLTTTETTTAYDVVRTITYLTDDAEEQREH
;
A
#
# COMPACT_ATOMS: atom_id res chain seq x y z
N MET A 1 14.67 -41.79 9.63
CA MET A 1 14.72 -42.09 11.09
C MET A 1 15.80 -41.20 11.68
N TYR A 2 15.50 -40.54 12.81
CA TYR A 2 16.10 -39.32 13.41
C TYR A 2 15.43 -38.01 12.92
N GLU A 3 14.33 -37.52 13.49
CA GLU A 3 13.94 -37.01 14.85
C GLU A 3 14.26 -35.52 15.09
N GLU A 4 13.17 -34.73 15.22
CA GLU A 4 13.09 -33.40 15.83
C GLU A 4 13.31 -33.44 17.35
N PRO A 5 13.60 -32.30 17.99
CA PRO A 5 13.13 -32.04 19.34
C PRO A 5 12.19 -30.83 19.41
N ALA A 6 11.01 -31.08 19.97
CA ALA A 6 10.07 -30.08 20.48
C ALA A 6 10.24 -29.87 22.01
N ALA A 7 9.47 -28.90 22.53
CA ALA A 7 9.16 -28.60 23.94
C ALA A 7 10.10 -27.59 24.65
N SER A 8 9.66 -26.69 25.53
CA SER A 8 8.33 -26.30 26.04
C SER A 8 8.49 -24.99 26.82
N ALA A 9 7.41 -24.22 26.93
CA ALA A 9 7.27 -23.08 27.84
C ALA A 9 7.14 -23.50 29.32
N PRO A 10 7.29 -22.55 30.26
CA PRO A 10 6.54 -22.56 31.51
C PRO A 10 5.72 -21.28 31.73
N SER A 11 4.65 -21.45 32.52
CA SER A 11 3.57 -20.50 32.82
C SER A 11 3.68 -19.90 34.24
N VAL A 12 3.35 -18.58 34.38
CA VAL A 12 2.71 -17.78 35.47
C VAL A 12 3.09 -17.93 36.98
N PRO A 13 2.98 -16.89 37.87
CA PRO A 13 1.75 -16.12 38.14
C PRO A 13 1.82 -14.62 38.54
N SER A 14 0.61 -14.10 38.76
CA SER A 14 0.05 -12.75 38.99
C SER A 14 0.60 -11.88 40.15
N GLY A 15 0.38 -10.56 40.05
CA GLY A 15 0.44 -9.63 41.18
C GLY A 15 0.26 -8.13 40.84
N SER A 16 -0.99 -7.66 40.88
CA SER A 16 -1.55 -6.32 41.15
C SER A 16 -0.66 -5.07 41.33
N GLY A 17 -1.07 -3.96 40.69
CA GLY A 17 -0.67 -2.58 41.02
C GLY A 17 -1.44 -1.55 40.19
N GLU A 18 -2.50 -1.01 40.78
CA GLU A 18 -3.41 0.02 40.27
C GLU A 18 -2.76 1.41 40.32
N SER A 19 -2.99 2.27 39.32
CA SER A 19 -2.87 3.72 39.46
C SER A 19 -3.73 4.46 38.44
N ASP A 20 -4.53 5.35 39.03
CA ASP A 20 -5.65 6.13 38.55
C ASP A 20 -5.25 7.20 37.52
N GLY A 21 -6.17 7.50 36.59
CA GLY A 21 -6.01 8.50 35.54
C GLY A 21 -7.32 8.72 34.79
N GLY A 22 -8.34 9.17 35.52
CA GLY A 22 -9.72 9.30 35.07
C GLY A 22 -9.92 10.16 33.81
N ALA A 23 -10.71 9.61 32.88
CA ALA A 23 -11.44 10.40 31.89
C ALA A 23 -12.87 10.62 32.40
N VAL A 24 -13.22 11.89 32.58
CA VAL A 24 -14.54 12.34 33.02
C VAL A 24 -15.58 12.02 31.94
N VAL A 25 -16.48 11.09 32.25
CA VAL A 25 -17.76 10.92 31.55
C VAL A 25 -18.72 12.00 32.06
N VAL A 26 -19.10 12.94 31.19
CA VAL A 26 -20.21 13.86 31.47
C VAL A 26 -21.50 13.14 31.13
N GLU A 27 -22.05 12.45 32.12
CA GLU A 27 -23.38 11.85 32.08
C GLU A 27 -24.41 12.97 32.30
N THR A 28 -25.16 13.33 31.25
CA THR A 28 -26.30 14.24 31.40
C THR A 28 -27.43 13.48 32.08
N GLN A 29 -27.58 13.71 33.39
CA GLN A 29 -28.67 13.18 34.20
C GLN A 29 -30.03 13.62 33.67
N GLN A 30 -30.85 12.62 33.34
CA GLN A 30 -32.29 12.73 33.19
C GLN A 30 -32.91 12.92 34.57
N SER A 31 -33.51 14.08 34.79
CA SER A 31 -34.22 14.43 36.02
C SER A 31 -35.40 13.47 36.23
N SER A 32 -35.27 12.59 37.23
CA SER A 32 -36.37 11.78 37.76
C SER A 32 -37.38 12.70 38.46
N CYS A 33 -38.65 12.55 38.12
CA CYS A 33 -39.77 13.17 38.81
C CYS A 33 -40.29 12.25 39.92
N ASP A 34 -39.97 12.56 41.19
CA ASP A 34 -40.60 12.07 42.42
C ASP A 34 -40.14 13.01 43.57
N ASP A 35 -40.89 13.43 44.58
CA ASP A 35 -42.28 13.24 45.00
C ASP A 35 -42.57 14.34 46.05
N ARG A 36 -43.46 15.30 45.77
CA ARG A 36 -44.18 16.12 46.78
C ARG A 36 -45.53 16.57 46.21
N GLY A 37 -46.52 15.71 46.37
CA GLY A 37 -47.96 16.01 46.47
C GLY A 37 -48.55 17.15 45.64
N ALA A 38 -49.13 16.82 44.49
CA ALA A 38 -50.49 17.23 44.05
C ALA A 38 -50.71 16.83 42.57
N GLY A 39 -51.67 15.93 42.33
CA GLY A 39 -52.33 15.79 41.03
C GLY A 39 -51.64 14.89 40.00
N ALA A 40 -51.90 13.58 40.07
CA ALA A 40 -51.69 12.65 38.98
C ALA A 40 -52.77 12.86 37.89
N ASP A 41 -52.48 13.61 36.83
CA ASP A 41 -53.33 13.60 35.61
C ASP A 41 -52.66 14.12 34.31
N ALA A 42 -51.34 13.95 34.15
CA ALA A 42 -50.64 14.37 32.92
C ALA A 42 -49.59 13.38 32.38
N CYS A 43 -49.52 12.16 32.93
CA CYS A 43 -48.49 11.17 32.57
C CYS A 43 -48.90 10.23 31.43
N ARG A 44 -49.90 10.55 30.60
CA ARG A 44 -50.45 9.57 29.64
C ARG A 44 -50.85 10.05 28.24
N LEU A 45 -50.21 11.10 27.73
CA LEU A 45 -50.44 11.56 26.33
C LEU A 45 -49.14 11.90 25.55
N GLY A 46 -48.04 11.18 25.80
CA GLY A 46 -46.77 11.33 25.05
C GLY A 46 -46.25 10.07 24.34
N GLU A 47 -46.77 8.88 24.66
CA GLU A 47 -46.15 7.60 24.28
C GLU A 47 -46.60 7.00 22.93
N LEU A 48 -47.23 7.76 22.02
CA LEU A 48 -47.74 7.19 20.75
C LEU A 48 -47.49 8.01 19.47
N LEU A 49 -46.44 8.84 19.44
CA LEU A 49 -45.90 9.41 18.17
C LEU A 49 -44.37 9.38 18.04
N ALA A 50 -43.64 8.60 18.85
CA ALA A 50 -42.18 8.45 18.74
C ALA A 50 -41.75 7.35 17.75
N ARG A 51 -42.38 7.31 16.57
CA ARG A 51 -41.88 6.56 15.39
C ARG A 51 -41.77 7.55 14.22
N ALA A 52 -40.60 8.17 14.09
CA ALA A 52 -39.94 8.56 12.83
C ALA A 52 -39.02 9.77 13.01
N THR A 53 -37.87 9.63 13.68
CA THR A 53 -36.66 10.38 13.31
C THR A 53 -35.45 9.59 13.82
N GLY A 54 -34.68 8.98 12.92
CA GLY A 54 -33.39 8.36 13.28
C GLY A 54 -32.39 9.41 13.76
N PRO A 55 -31.29 9.02 14.42
CA PRO A 55 -30.24 9.96 14.79
C PRO A 55 -29.70 10.64 13.53
N ALA A 56 -29.69 11.97 13.54
CA ALA A 56 -29.09 12.76 12.47
C ALA A 56 -27.61 12.37 12.30
N PRO A 57 -27.08 12.28 11.06
CA PRO A 57 -25.66 12.03 10.86
C PRO A 57 -24.83 13.14 11.51
N ALA A 58 -23.73 12.76 12.17
CA ALA A 58 -22.77 13.69 12.77
C ALA A 58 -22.36 14.78 11.76
N PRO A 59 -22.17 16.04 12.21
CA PRO A 59 -21.73 17.10 11.32
C PRO A 59 -20.36 16.75 10.71
N ALA A 60 -20.25 16.86 9.38
CA ALA A 60 -18.99 16.73 8.66
C ALA A 60 -17.94 17.70 9.24
N PRO A 61 -16.63 17.34 9.24
CA PRO A 61 -15.59 18.22 9.76
C PRO A 61 -15.61 19.56 9.00
N ALA A 62 -15.73 20.65 9.74
CA ALA A 62 -15.71 22.01 9.19
C ALA A 62 -14.37 22.28 8.49
N PRO A 63 -14.36 23.02 7.36
CA PRO A 63 -13.10 23.38 6.71
C PRO A 63 -12.27 24.25 7.65
N ALA A 64 -11.03 23.84 7.89
CA ALA A 64 -10.05 24.64 8.63
C ALA A 64 -9.90 26.02 7.97
N ALA A 65 -9.94 27.07 8.78
CA ALA A 65 -9.74 28.45 8.33
C ALA A 65 -8.39 28.58 7.59
N PRO A 66 -8.28 29.39 6.52
CA PRO A 66 -7.03 29.53 5.80
C PRO A 66 -5.98 30.22 6.67
N GLY A 67 -4.97 29.44 7.10
CA GLY A 67 -3.75 29.96 7.70
C GLY A 67 -3.06 30.96 6.76
N GLY A 68 -2.62 32.07 7.36
CA GLY A 68 -2.24 33.35 6.76
C GLY A 68 -1.41 33.32 5.48
N GLY A 69 -1.54 34.39 4.68
CA GLY A 69 -1.14 34.61 3.28
C GLY A 69 0.33 34.41 2.85
N GLY A 70 1.08 33.50 3.47
CA GLY A 70 2.39 33.07 2.96
C GLY A 70 2.29 32.33 1.63
N ARG A 71 3.35 32.33 0.82
CA ARG A 71 3.44 31.50 -0.39
C ARG A 71 3.73 30.05 0.04
N VAL A 72 2.89 29.09 -0.36
CA VAL A 72 3.21 27.66 -0.17
C VAL A 72 4.35 27.29 -1.11
N VAL A 73 5.40 26.70 -0.54
CA VAL A 73 6.48 26.04 -1.28
C VAL A 73 6.50 24.60 -0.80
N VAL A 74 6.41 23.65 -1.74
CA VAL A 74 6.47 22.21 -1.47
C VAL A 74 7.83 21.70 -1.93
N SER A 75 8.47 20.90 -1.08
CA SER A 75 9.75 20.23 -1.34
C SER A 75 9.58 18.72 -1.42
N VAL A 76 10.59 18.01 -1.94
CA VAL A 76 10.62 16.54 -1.93
C VAL A 76 10.61 15.94 -0.52
N HIS A 77 11.11 16.67 0.49
CA HIS A 77 11.05 16.22 1.89
C HIS A 77 9.61 16.19 2.42
N ASP A 78 8.78 17.15 2.01
CA ASP A 78 7.36 17.17 2.38
C ASP A 78 6.60 15.98 1.78
N LEU A 79 7.07 15.49 0.63
CA LEU A 79 6.49 14.32 -0.05
C LEU A 79 6.98 12.99 0.52
N ALA A 80 8.15 12.95 1.16
CA ALA A 80 8.65 11.73 1.81
C ALA A 80 7.75 11.28 2.98
N ALA A 81 7.02 12.22 3.59
CA ALA A 81 6.01 11.92 4.60
C ALA A 81 4.69 11.37 4.03
N LEU A 82 4.49 11.46 2.71
CA LEU A 82 3.33 10.92 2.03
C LEU A 82 3.63 9.48 1.57
N SER A 83 2.73 8.54 1.89
CA SER A 83 2.82 7.18 1.36
C SER A 83 2.52 7.16 -0.13
N LEU A 84 3.52 7.46 -0.95
CA LEU A 84 3.44 7.44 -2.40
C LEU A 84 3.36 6.00 -2.90
N SER A 85 2.38 5.72 -3.74
CA SER A 85 2.29 4.45 -4.46
C SER A 85 3.33 4.37 -5.58
N GLY A 86 4.07 3.26 -5.66
CA GLY A 86 5.02 2.99 -6.75
C GLY A 86 4.35 2.64 -8.08
N SER A 87 5.11 2.37 -9.14
CA SER A 87 4.59 2.14 -10.50
C SER A 87 3.91 0.77 -10.69
N GLY A 88 4.07 -0.16 -9.75
CA GLY A 88 3.66 -1.56 -9.85
C GLY A 88 4.65 -2.39 -10.65
N ILE A 89 4.75 -3.69 -10.36
CA ILE A 89 5.59 -4.62 -11.13
C ILE A 89 4.70 -5.68 -11.76
N THR A 90 4.86 -5.91 -13.07
CA THR A 90 4.34 -7.10 -13.74
C THR A 90 5.48 -7.85 -14.41
N ARG A 91 5.38 -9.19 -14.39
CA ARG A 91 6.40 -10.08 -14.95
C ARG A 91 5.78 -11.22 -15.75
N GLN A 92 6.54 -11.73 -16.72
CA GLN A 92 6.18 -12.91 -17.50
C GLN A 92 7.38 -13.88 -17.59
N PRO A 93 7.15 -15.18 -17.37
CA PRO A 93 5.88 -15.80 -16.99
C PRO A 93 5.46 -15.46 -15.54
N PRO A 94 4.15 -15.47 -15.23
CA PRO A 94 3.68 -15.36 -13.86
C PRO A 94 3.92 -16.67 -13.08
N GLY A 95 3.89 -16.60 -11.75
CA GLY A 95 3.95 -17.77 -10.87
C GLY A 95 5.31 -17.99 -10.19
N PRO A 96 5.44 -19.05 -9.39
CA PRO A 96 6.59 -19.24 -8.49
C PRO A 96 7.87 -19.69 -9.19
N GLN A 97 7.83 -19.98 -10.50
CA GLN A 97 8.98 -20.49 -11.25
C GLN A 97 9.13 -19.80 -12.59
N VAL A 98 10.38 -19.58 -12.99
CA VAL A 98 10.77 -19.08 -14.32
C VAL A 98 11.85 -19.99 -14.90
N LEU A 99 11.87 -20.16 -16.22
CA LEU A 99 12.87 -20.98 -16.89
C LEU A 99 14.08 -20.15 -17.26
N SER A 100 15.29 -20.62 -16.95
CA SER A 100 16.54 -19.96 -17.35
C SER A 100 16.76 -19.93 -18.87
N THR A 101 16.04 -20.76 -19.63
CA THR A 101 16.16 -20.85 -21.09
C THR A 101 15.20 -19.95 -21.85
N LYS A 102 14.42 -19.12 -21.15
CA LYS A 102 13.43 -18.21 -21.72
C LYS A 102 13.65 -16.79 -21.18
N PRO A 103 13.33 -15.76 -21.97
CA PRO A 103 13.42 -14.39 -21.49
C PRO A 103 12.44 -14.17 -20.34
N PHE A 104 12.94 -13.57 -19.27
CA PHE A 104 12.15 -13.10 -18.15
C PHE A 104 11.76 -11.65 -18.39
N ILE A 105 10.50 -11.42 -18.73
CA ILE A 105 10.01 -10.11 -19.16
C ILE A 105 9.46 -9.37 -17.95
N VAL A 106 9.78 -8.08 -17.84
CA VAL A 106 9.26 -7.20 -16.79
C VAL A 106 8.73 -5.90 -17.40
N TYR A 107 7.65 -5.38 -16.83
CA TYR A 107 7.10 -4.10 -17.23
C TYR A 107 6.33 -3.45 -16.08
N THR A 108 6.10 -2.15 -16.20
CA THR A 108 5.49 -1.32 -15.17
C THR A 108 4.56 -0.27 -15.77
N SER A 109 3.85 0.47 -14.92
CA SER A 109 3.01 1.58 -15.34
C SER A 109 3.82 2.87 -15.47
N SER A 110 3.68 3.55 -16.62
CA SER A 110 4.14 4.93 -16.83
C SER A 110 3.12 5.99 -16.43
N ALA A 111 2.02 5.59 -15.77
CA ALA A 111 0.95 6.49 -15.42
C ALA A 111 1.39 7.56 -14.42
N THR A 112 0.99 8.80 -14.71
CA THR A 112 1.04 9.90 -13.75
C THR A 112 0.10 9.63 -12.59
N ARG A 113 0.53 9.93 -11.37
CA ARG A 113 -0.26 9.76 -10.15
C ARG A 113 -0.58 11.10 -9.50
N THR A 114 -1.75 11.18 -8.91
CA THR A 114 -2.25 12.41 -8.27
C THR A 114 -2.59 12.14 -6.81
N TYR A 115 -2.17 13.05 -5.94
CA TYR A 115 -2.38 12.99 -4.50
C TYR A 115 -2.92 14.33 -4.00
N THR A 116 -3.65 14.30 -2.89
CA THR A 116 -4.07 15.50 -2.18
C THR A 116 -3.48 15.47 -0.78
N ALA A 117 -2.81 16.55 -0.38
CA ALA A 117 -2.17 16.66 0.93
C ALA A 117 -2.43 18.03 1.56
N GLN A 118 -2.23 18.11 2.87
CA GLN A 118 -2.23 19.37 3.63
C GLN A 118 -0.79 19.70 3.99
N ILE A 119 -0.25 20.79 3.43
CA ILE A 119 1.11 21.25 3.73
C ILE A 119 1.00 22.62 4.36
N LEU A 120 1.52 22.75 5.59
CA LEU A 120 1.42 23.97 6.41
C LEU A 120 -0.05 24.47 6.54
N GLY A 121 -0.99 23.53 6.73
CA GLY A 121 -2.42 23.83 6.86
C GLY A 121 -3.12 24.27 5.57
N ARG A 122 -2.51 24.02 4.41
CA ARG A 122 -3.10 24.35 3.11
C ARG A 122 -3.20 23.13 2.21
N ALA A 123 -4.37 22.97 1.61
CA ALA A 123 -4.62 21.92 0.64
C ALA A 123 -3.78 22.14 -0.62
N VAL A 124 -3.07 21.11 -1.04
CA VAL A 124 -2.33 21.06 -2.31
C VAL A 124 -2.67 19.78 -3.04
N THR A 125 -2.81 19.88 -4.36
CA THR A 125 -2.81 18.72 -5.26
C THR A 125 -1.39 18.51 -5.73
N ILE A 126 -0.89 17.29 -5.66
CA ILE A 126 0.45 16.89 -6.09
C ILE A 126 0.30 15.90 -7.24
N GLU A 127 1.09 16.07 -8.28
CA GLU A 127 1.14 15.17 -9.43
C GLU A 127 2.58 14.67 -9.60
N THR A 128 2.75 13.35 -9.66
CA THR A 128 4.04 12.68 -9.86
C THR A 128 4.05 11.92 -11.18
N THR A 129 5.08 12.14 -11.99
CA THR A 129 5.28 11.44 -13.27
C THR A 129 6.56 10.60 -13.18
N PRO A 130 6.52 9.31 -13.54
CA PRO A 130 7.72 8.49 -13.54
C PRO A 130 8.64 8.92 -14.69
N ILE A 131 9.94 8.88 -14.46
CA ILE A 131 10.95 9.33 -15.44
C ILE A 131 12.06 8.32 -15.69
N SER A 132 12.30 7.38 -14.76
CA SER A 132 13.21 6.26 -14.97
C SER A 132 12.89 5.10 -14.03
N TYR A 133 13.35 3.92 -14.42
CA TYR A 133 13.10 2.65 -13.76
C TYR A 133 14.43 1.91 -13.63
N LEU A 134 14.76 1.50 -12.41
CA LEU A 134 15.89 0.63 -12.13
C LEU A 134 15.36 -0.72 -11.68
N TRP A 135 15.62 -1.75 -12.49
CA TRP A 135 15.30 -3.13 -12.20
C TRP A 135 16.51 -3.82 -11.55
N ASP A 136 16.29 -4.49 -10.44
CA ASP A 136 17.17 -5.47 -9.81
C ASP A 136 16.52 -6.84 -9.99
N PHE A 137 17.19 -7.77 -10.67
CA PHE A 137 16.63 -9.10 -10.96
C PHE A 137 16.88 -10.12 -9.85
N GLY A 138 17.64 -9.77 -8.80
CA GLY A 138 17.90 -10.63 -7.66
C GLY A 138 19.06 -11.63 -7.85
N ASP A 139 19.73 -11.60 -8.99
CA ASP A 139 20.94 -12.36 -9.31
C ASP A 139 22.21 -11.47 -9.36
N GLY A 140 22.09 -10.21 -8.93
CA GLY A 140 23.14 -9.20 -8.99
C GLY A 140 23.19 -8.42 -10.31
N VAL A 141 22.29 -8.71 -11.25
CA VAL A 141 22.14 -7.93 -12.49
C VAL A 141 21.12 -6.82 -12.30
N TYR A 142 21.49 -5.63 -12.76
CA TYR A 142 20.66 -4.42 -12.72
C TYR A 142 20.45 -3.87 -14.13
N LEU A 143 19.26 -3.33 -14.39
CA LEU A 143 18.92 -2.68 -15.66
C LEU A 143 18.20 -1.36 -15.42
N SER A 144 18.81 -0.27 -15.87
CA SER A 144 18.20 1.07 -15.84
C SER A 144 17.57 1.40 -17.20
N THR A 145 16.33 1.89 -17.19
CA THR A 145 15.56 2.24 -18.39
C THR A 145 14.69 3.47 -18.18
N THR A 146 14.33 4.15 -19.27
CA THR A 146 13.24 5.16 -19.31
C THR A 146 11.96 4.60 -19.94
N ASP A 147 12.06 3.46 -20.61
CA ASP A 147 10.93 2.71 -21.15
C ASP A 147 10.30 1.87 -20.02
N PRO A 148 8.98 2.00 -19.74
CA PRO A 148 8.30 1.18 -18.74
C PRO A 148 8.28 -0.32 -19.06
N GLY A 149 8.65 -0.73 -20.28
CA GLY A 149 8.52 -2.10 -20.74
C GLY A 149 7.15 -2.37 -21.34
N ALA A 150 7.04 -3.52 -22.00
CA ALA A 150 5.80 -4.01 -22.57
C ALA A 150 5.68 -5.52 -22.36
N ALA A 151 4.46 -6.03 -22.41
CA ALA A 151 4.20 -7.45 -22.34
C ALA A 151 4.63 -8.15 -23.65
N TRP A 152 4.91 -9.45 -23.57
CA TRP A 152 5.03 -10.30 -24.76
C TRP A 152 3.76 -10.20 -25.64
N PRO A 153 3.87 -10.21 -26.99
CA PRO A 153 5.09 -10.43 -27.79
C PRO A 153 5.97 -9.21 -27.99
N ASP A 154 5.42 -7.99 -27.87
CA ASP A 154 6.12 -6.73 -28.16
C ASP A 154 6.93 -6.19 -26.98
N HIS A 155 7.45 -7.10 -26.15
CA HIS A 155 8.23 -6.77 -24.97
C HIS A 155 9.51 -5.99 -25.32
N THR A 156 9.88 -5.07 -24.45
CA THR A 156 11.06 -4.20 -24.64
C THR A 156 12.05 -4.25 -23.48
N VAL A 157 11.64 -4.80 -22.34
CA VAL A 157 12.47 -4.95 -21.14
C VAL A 157 12.41 -6.40 -20.67
N TRP A 158 13.55 -7.07 -20.68
CA TRP A 158 13.69 -8.46 -20.25
C TRP A 158 15.08 -8.72 -19.68
N HIS A 159 15.22 -9.86 -19.00
CA HIS A 159 16.47 -10.41 -18.51
C HIS A 159 16.57 -11.90 -18.85
N ASP A 160 17.78 -12.36 -19.15
CA ASP A 160 18.07 -13.75 -19.44
C ASP A 160 18.90 -14.34 -18.29
N TYR A 161 18.27 -15.17 -17.46
CA TYR A 161 18.99 -15.86 -16.40
C TYR A 161 19.88 -16.96 -16.98
N THR A 162 21.13 -17.02 -16.55
CA THR A 162 22.08 -18.06 -17.00
C THR A 162 22.27 -19.18 -15.98
N THR A 163 21.92 -18.92 -14.72
CA THR A 163 22.03 -19.86 -13.59
C THR A 163 20.70 -20.07 -12.90
N THR A 164 20.58 -21.16 -12.15
CA THR A 164 19.41 -21.42 -11.31
C THR A 164 19.51 -20.65 -9.99
N HIS A 165 18.38 -20.15 -9.51
CA HIS A 165 18.27 -19.41 -8.26
C HIS A 165 17.01 -19.85 -7.51
N THR A 166 17.04 -19.76 -6.18
CA THR A 166 15.89 -20.09 -5.33
C THR A 166 15.50 -18.89 -4.50
N GLN A 167 14.20 -18.62 -4.40
CA GLN A 167 13.63 -17.55 -3.58
C GLN A 167 14.21 -16.16 -3.87
N ILE A 168 14.47 -15.85 -5.15
CA ILE A 168 14.89 -14.50 -5.54
C ILE A 168 13.67 -13.61 -5.81
N HIS A 169 13.90 -12.30 -5.78
CA HIS A 169 12.89 -11.29 -6.02
C HIS A 169 13.35 -10.33 -7.11
N THR A 170 12.42 -9.84 -7.92
CA THR A 170 12.67 -8.65 -8.73
C THR A 170 12.29 -7.42 -7.92
N THR A 171 13.19 -6.44 -7.84
CA THR A 171 12.93 -5.13 -7.22
C THR A 171 12.94 -4.03 -8.27
N LEU A 172 11.93 -3.18 -8.24
CA LEU A 172 11.82 -1.99 -9.09
C LEU A 172 12.02 -0.75 -8.22
N THR A 173 12.97 0.10 -8.60
CA THR A 173 13.06 1.46 -8.09
C THR A 173 12.65 2.43 -9.18
N THR A 174 11.51 3.09 -9.01
CA THR A 174 11.04 4.13 -9.93
C THR A 174 11.47 5.50 -9.42
N THR A 175 12.06 6.31 -10.31
CA THR A 175 12.32 7.73 -10.05
C THR A 175 11.20 8.58 -10.65
N TRP A 176 10.73 9.56 -9.89
CA TRP A 176 9.62 10.44 -10.24
C TRP A 176 10.05 11.89 -10.25
N ARG A 177 9.46 12.67 -11.17
CA ARG A 177 9.38 14.14 -11.05
C ARG A 177 8.02 14.51 -10.48
N ALA A 178 7.94 15.64 -9.78
CA ALA A 178 6.70 16.09 -9.17
C ALA A 178 6.39 17.57 -9.43
N ARG A 179 5.11 17.89 -9.43
CA ARG A 179 4.57 19.26 -9.45
C ARG A 179 3.40 19.35 -8.47
N TYR A 180 3.13 20.55 -7.97
CA TYR A 180 1.97 20.80 -7.09
C TYR A 180 1.16 22.00 -7.55
N GLN A 181 -0.10 22.00 -7.14
CA GLN A 181 -1.06 23.06 -7.36
C GLN A 181 -1.74 23.38 -6.01
N PRO A 182 -1.49 24.57 -5.43
CA PRO A 182 -2.24 25.01 -4.26
C PRO A 182 -3.74 25.13 -4.55
N ALA A 183 -4.58 24.76 -3.60
CA ALA A 183 -6.03 24.90 -3.72
C ALA A 183 -6.44 26.34 -4.02
N GLY A 184 -7.45 26.50 -4.89
CA GLY A 184 -7.93 27.82 -5.34
C GLY A 184 -7.04 28.50 -6.38
N THR A 185 -5.96 27.87 -6.84
CA THR A 185 -5.12 28.37 -7.93
C THR A 185 -5.24 27.47 -9.16
N SER A 186 -4.97 28.00 -10.36
CA SER A 186 -4.88 27.23 -11.61
C SER A 186 -3.45 26.89 -12.03
N ALA A 187 -2.44 27.43 -11.32
CA ALA A 187 -1.05 27.35 -11.71
C ALA A 187 -0.33 26.18 -11.04
N TRP A 188 0.15 25.23 -11.85
CA TRP A 188 1.07 24.19 -11.42
C TRP A 188 2.48 24.76 -11.19
N ARG A 189 3.15 24.27 -10.16
CA ARG A 189 4.52 24.64 -9.79
C ARG A 189 5.38 23.39 -9.70
N PRO A 190 6.59 23.36 -10.29
CA PRO A 190 7.48 22.22 -10.15
C PRO A 190 7.95 22.09 -8.70
N ILE A 191 8.18 20.86 -8.27
CA ILE A 191 8.87 20.54 -7.01
C ILE A 191 10.31 20.19 -7.40
N PRO A 192 11.30 21.01 -7.04
CA PRO A 192 12.70 20.73 -7.38
C PRO A 192 13.17 19.41 -6.77
N GLY A 193 13.92 18.62 -7.56
CA GLY A 193 14.42 17.30 -7.17
C GLY A 193 13.57 16.16 -7.73
N THR A 194 13.87 14.95 -7.26
CA THR A 194 13.16 13.72 -7.63
C THR A 194 12.76 12.94 -6.39
N LEU A 195 11.81 12.04 -6.57
CA LEU A 195 11.35 11.10 -5.55
C LEU A 195 11.64 9.68 -6.04
N THR A 196 11.79 8.74 -5.11
CA THR A 196 11.91 7.33 -5.44
C THR A 196 10.85 6.51 -4.72
N THR A 197 10.36 5.48 -5.41
CA THR A 197 9.52 4.44 -4.82
C THR A 197 10.15 3.09 -5.13
N THR A 198 10.13 2.18 -4.17
CA THR A 198 10.65 0.82 -4.34
C THR A 198 9.54 -0.19 -4.15
N GLU A 199 9.44 -1.13 -5.07
CA GLU A 199 8.50 -2.25 -5.02
C GLU A 199 9.27 -3.55 -5.28
N THR A 200 8.79 -4.64 -4.70
CA THR A 200 9.44 -5.95 -4.81
C THR A 200 8.38 -7.02 -5.10
N THR A 201 8.68 -7.93 -6.01
CA THR A 201 7.78 -9.04 -6.34
C THR A 201 7.68 -10.05 -5.20
N THR A 202 6.67 -10.92 -5.25
CA THR A 202 6.75 -12.20 -4.54
C THR A 202 7.96 -13.00 -5.03
N ALA A 203 8.54 -13.81 -4.13
CA ALA A 203 9.70 -14.64 -4.45
C ALA A 203 9.38 -15.67 -5.55
N TYR A 204 10.39 -16.03 -6.34
CA TYR A 204 10.32 -17.10 -7.33
C TYR A 204 11.66 -17.82 -7.47
N ASP A 205 11.59 -19.02 -8.05
CA ASP A 205 12.75 -19.81 -8.39
C ASP A 205 13.04 -19.72 -9.89
N VAL A 206 14.33 -19.65 -10.23
CA VAL A 206 14.83 -19.79 -11.60
C VAL A 206 15.31 -21.23 -11.76
N VAL A 207 14.65 -21.98 -12.63
CA VAL A 207 14.93 -23.41 -12.83
C VAL A 207 15.44 -23.66 -14.24
N ARG A 208 16.21 -24.75 -14.39
CA ARG A 208 16.69 -25.24 -15.69
C ARG A 208 15.95 -26.52 -16.06
N THR A 209 15.54 -26.64 -17.31
CA THR A 209 15.07 -27.93 -17.85
C THR A 209 16.27 -28.85 -18.09
N ILE A 210 16.27 -30.02 -17.46
CA ILE A 210 17.14 -31.14 -17.81
C ILE A 210 16.38 -32.04 -18.79
N THR A 211 16.86 -32.11 -20.03
CA THR A 211 16.34 -33.06 -21.01
C THR A 211 16.96 -34.42 -20.76
N TYR A 212 16.14 -35.40 -20.42
CA TYR A 212 16.54 -36.80 -20.43
C TYR A 212 16.24 -37.34 -21.83
N LEU A 213 17.25 -37.88 -22.49
CA LEU A 213 17.04 -38.72 -23.67
C LEU A 213 16.79 -40.13 -23.14
N THR A 214 15.54 -40.60 -23.18
CA THR A 214 15.30 -42.04 -23.09
C THR A 214 15.67 -42.64 -24.43
N ASP A 215 16.70 -43.48 -24.42
CA ASP A 215 17.05 -44.32 -25.55
C ASP A 215 16.02 -45.46 -25.65
N ASP A 216 14.80 -45.12 -26.07
CA ASP A 216 13.76 -46.09 -26.45
C ASP A 216 13.70 -46.25 -27.99
N ALA A 217 14.74 -45.80 -28.72
CA ALA A 217 14.75 -45.80 -30.19
C ALA A 217 15.50 -46.99 -30.82
N GLU A 218 16.15 -47.85 -30.04
CA GLU A 218 16.97 -48.98 -30.52
C GLU A 218 16.43 -50.36 -30.07
N GLU A 219 15.13 -50.63 -30.18
CA GLU A 219 14.60 -52.00 -29.96
C GLU A 219 13.55 -52.47 -30.99
N GLN A 220 13.68 -52.06 -32.27
CA GLN A 220 12.93 -52.68 -33.38
C GLN A 220 13.75 -52.99 -34.63
N ARG A 221 15.05 -53.30 -34.48
CA ARG A 221 15.86 -53.88 -35.56
C ARG A 221 16.84 -54.96 -35.08
N GLU A 222 16.37 -55.96 -34.35
CA GLU A 222 17.08 -57.23 -34.26
C GLU A 222 16.17 -58.43 -34.58
N HIS A 223 16.59 -59.13 -35.65
CA HIS A 223 16.26 -60.49 -36.10
C HIS A 223 14.89 -60.81 -36.73
#